data_AF-A0A396J2Q9-F1
#
_entry.id   AF-A0A396J2Q9-F1
#
_cell.length_a   1.000
_cell.length_b   1.000
_cell.length_c   1.000
_cell.angle_alpha   90.00
_cell.angle_beta   90.00
_cell.angle_gamma   90.00
#
_symmetry.space_group_name_H-M   'P 1'
#
loop_
_entity.id
_entity.type
_entity.pdbx_description
1 polymer ?
#
loop_
_entity_poly.entity_id
_entity_poly.type
_entity_poly.pdbx_seq_one_letter_code
_entity_poly.pdbx_strand_id
1 'polypeptide(L)'
;MKRFTFWPQAFLGLTFNWGALLGWAAVKGNLDPSNVLPLYASGVCWTLVYDTIYAHQDKDDDLKVGVKSTALRFGDSTKEWLTGFGIASLSGLALSGLNAELGWPYYAVLGVASGHI
;
A
#
# COMPACT_ATOMS: atom_id res chain seq x y z
N MET A 1 3.35 -17.29 -1.10
CA MET A 1 1.96 -16.93 -1.49
C MET A 1 1.66 -17.13 -2.98
N LYS A 2 2.57 -16.81 -3.90
CA LYS A 2 2.37 -16.92 -5.36
C LYS A 2 1.80 -18.28 -5.84
N ARG A 3 2.12 -19.39 -5.17
CA ARG A 3 1.60 -20.73 -5.49
C ARG A 3 0.12 -20.95 -5.13
N PHE A 4 -0.43 -20.14 -4.24
CA PHE A 4 -1.77 -20.34 -3.67
C PHE A 4 -2.74 -19.25 -4.13
N THR A 5 -2.32 -17.98 -4.13
CA THR A 5 -3.18 -16.81 -4.41
C THR A 5 -2.57 -15.86 -5.42
N PHE A 6 -3.43 -15.13 -6.14
CA PHE A 6 -3.07 -14.00 -7.00
C PHE A 6 -2.78 -12.70 -6.25
N TRP A 7 -2.86 -12.70 -4.91
CA TRP A 7 -2.59 -11.54 -4.07
C TRP A 7 -1.31 -11.65 -3.21
N PRO A 8 -0.19 -12.19 -3.70
CA PRO A 8 1.04 -12.26 -2.89
C PRO A 8 1.50 -10.87 -2.43
N GLN A 9 1.28 -9.83 -3.26
CA GLN A 9 1.55 -8.43 -2.96
C GLN A 9 0.79 -7.94 -1.71
N ALA A 10 -0.46 -8.38 -1.51
CA ALA A 10 -1.24 -7.99 -0.32
C ALA A 10 -0.62 -8.55 0.96
N PHE A 11 -0.15 -9.80 0.92
CA PHE A 11 0.53 -10.42 2.06
C PHE A 11 1.87 -9.74 2.36
N LEU A 12 2.63 -9.38 1.32
CA LEU A 12 3.84 -8.58 1.48
C LEU A 12 3.51 -7.23 2.13
N GLY A 13 2.46 -6.56 1.67
CA GLY A 13 2.00 -5.31 2.27
C GLY A 13 1.69 -5.46 3.76
N LEU A 14 0.95 -6.50 4.13
CA LEU A 14 0.62 -6.75 5.54
C LEU A 14 1.87 -7.01 6.40
N THR A 15 2.82 -7.82 5.92
CA THR A 15 4.00 -8.14 6.72
C THR A 15 5.00 -6.98 6.77
N PHE A 16 5.20 -6.27 5.66
CA PHE A 16 6.19 -5.19 5.57
C PHE A 16 5.76 -3.93 6.32
N ASN A 17 4.46 -3.61 6.33
CA ASN A 17 3.95 -2.40 6.99
C ASN A 17 3.73 -2.56 8.50
N TRP A 18 4.02 -3.73 9.07
CA TRP A 18 3.92 -3.98 10.51
C TRP A 18 4.72 -2.96 11.35
N GLY A 19 5.82 -2.46 10.79
CA GLY A 19 6.64 -1.40 11.40
C GLY A 19 5.88 -0.11 11.71
N ALA A 20 4.81 0.23 10.97
CA ALA A 20 3.99 1.41 11.27
C ALA A 20 3.27 1.28 12.62
N LEU A 21 2.73 0.09 12.91
CA LEU A 21 2.06 -0.20 14.20
C LEU A 21 3.07 -0.18 15.34
N LEU A 22 4.22 -0.84 15.15
CA LEU A 22 5.27 -0.90 16.16
C LEU A 22 5.88 0.48 16.44
N GLY A 23 6.16 1.26 15.40
CA GLY A 23 6.71 2.61 15.52
C GLY A 23 5.76 3.53 16.27
N TRP A 24 4.45 3.47 15.95
CA TRP A 24 3.45 4.23 16.69
C TRP A 24 3.40 3.82 18.17
N ALA A 25 3.28 2.52 18.45
CA ALA A 25 3.22 2.01 19.80
C ALA A 25 4.46 2.38 20.63
N ALA A 26 5.65 2.32 20.02
CA ALA A 26 6.91 2.68 20.68
C ALA A 26 6.99 4.16 21.05
N VAL A 27 6.45 5.07 20.23
CA VAL A 27 6.52 6.52 20.46
C VAL A 27 5.36 7.04 21.32
N LYS A 28 4.15 6.52 21.12
CA LYS A 28 2.92 7.01 21.77
C LYS A 28 2.50 6.19 22.99
N GLY A 29 3.08 5.01 23.20
CA GLY A 29 2.75 4.11 24.31
C GLY A 29 1.35 3.49 24.23
N ASN A 30 0.67 3.58 23.07
CA ASN A 30 -0.65 3.03 22.82
C ASN A 30 -0.80 2.66 21.34
N LEU A 31 -1.92 2.01 20.99
CA LEU A 31 -2.33 1.76 19.60
C LEU A 31 -3.71 2.35 19.37
N ASP A 32 -3.80 3.67 19.28
CA ASP A 32 -5.04 4.35 18.89
C ASP A 32 -5.49 3.93 17.48
N PRO A 33 -6.58 3.16 17.35
CA PRO A 33 -7.03 2.61 16.07
C PRO A 33 -7.35 3.70 15.04
N SER A 34 -7.81 4.87 15.49
CA SER A 34 -8.17 5.98 14.59
C SER A 34 -6.96 6.51 13.82
N ASN A 35 -5.77 6.43 14.41
CA ASN A 35 -4.52 6.88 13.81
C ASN A 35 -3.80 5.75 13.07
N VAL A 36 -3.68 4.57 13.71
CA VAL A 36 -2.79 3.51 13.22
C VAL A 36 -3.41 2.67 12.10
N LEU A 37 -4.72 2.44 12.11
CA LEU A 37 -5.37 1.65 11.06
C LEU A 37 -5.31 2.33 9.69
N PRO A 38 -5.66 3.63 9.52
CA PRO A 38 -5.54 4.28 8.22
C PRO A 38 -4.08 4.43 7.77
N LEU A 39 -3.14 4.64 8.70
CA LEU A 39 -1.71 4.65 8.39
C LEU A 39 -1.22 3.30 7.85
N TYR A 40 -1.56 2.21 8.56
CA TYR A 40 -1.16 0.87 8.18
C TYR A 40 -1.82 0.44 6.86
N ALA A 41 -3.12 0.66 6.71
CA ALA A 41 -3.84 0.37 5.47
C ALA A 41 -3.26 1.15 4.29
N SER A 42 -2.87 2.41 4.51
CA SER A 42 -2.21 3.21 3.50
C SER A 42 -0.91 2.57 3.00
N GLY A 43 -0.05 2.12 3.91
CA GLY A 43 1.20 1.46 3.55
C GLY A 43 0.99 0.14 2.81
N VAL A 44 -0.04 -0.64 3.20
CA VAL A 44 -0.44 -1.87 2.50
C VAL A 44 -0.90 -1.54 1.07
N CYS A 45 -1.74 -0.52 0.90
CA CYS A 45 -2.18 -0.06 -0.41
C CYS A 45 -1.01 0.44 -1.27
N TRP A 46 -0.05 1.18 -0.70
CA TRP A 46 1.14 1.59 -1.41
C TRP A 46 2.00 0.39 -1.84
N THR A 47 2.13 -0.61 -0.99
CA THR A 47 2.81 -1.87 -1.32
C THR A 47 2.16 -2.58 -2.48
N LEU A 48 0.82 -2.61 -2.51
CA LEU A 48 0.08 -3.12 -3.67
C LEU A 48 0.38 -2.33 -4.94
N VAL A 49 0.60 -1.01 -4.86
CA VAL A 49 0.96 -0.21 -6.04
C VAL A 49 2.33 -0.61 -6.57
N TYR A 50 3.41 -0.37 -5.81
CA TYR A 50 4.76 -0.55 -6.34
C TYR A 50 5.10 -2.02 -6.61
N ASP A 51 4.65 -2.96 -5.76
CA ASP A 51 4.98 -4.38 -5.93
C ASP A 51 4.19 -5.02 -7.08
N THR A 52 3.02 -4.48 -7.42
CA THR A 52 2.32 -4.88 -8.65
C THR A 52 3.02 -4.33 -9.89
N ILE A 53 3.59 -3.11 -9.84
CA ILE A 53 4.42 -2.57 -10.93
C ILE A 53 5.65 -3.47 -11.14
N TYR A 54 6.34 -3.86 -10.08
CA TYR A 54 7.46 -4.80 -10.18
C TYR A 54 7.03 -6.17 -10.72
N ALA A 55 5.87 -6.68 -10.30
CA ALA A 55 5.35 -7.95 -10.80
C ALA A 55 5.00 -7.95 -12.31
N HIS A 56 4.89 -6.79 -12.97
CA HIS A 56 4.75 -6.75 -14.42
C HIS A 56 6.05 -7.14 -15.14
N GLN A 57 7.21 -6.95 -14.52
CA GLN A 57 8.50 -7.36 -15.09
C GLN A 57 8.63 -8.89 -15.10
N ASP A 58 8.05 -9.55 -14.09
CA ASP A 58 8.08 -11.01 -13.96
C ASP A 58 6.90 -11.70 -14.67
N LYS A 59 6.03 -10.97 -15.37
CA LYS A 59 4.72 -11.50 -15.83
C LYS A 59 4.85 -12.73 -16.72
N ASP A 60 5.77 -12.69 -17.69
CA ASP A 60 5.98 -13.80 -18.63
C ASP A 60 6.61 -15.02 -17.94
N ASP A 61 7.50 -14.79 -16.99
CA ASP A 61 8.16 -15.87 -16.26
C ASP A 61 7.21 -16.49 -15.22
N ASP A 62 6.43 -15.67 -14.51
CA ASP A 62 5.37 -16.12 -13.60
C ASP A 62 4.38 -17.04 -14.35
N LEU A 63 4.01 -16.71 -15.60
CA LEU A 63 3.19 -17.55 -16.47
C LEU A 63 3.86 -18.89 -16.81
N LYS A 64 5.13 -18.87 -17.25
CA LYS A 64 5.86 -20.09 -17.64
C LYS A 64 5.98 -21.08 -16.49
N VAL A 65 6.23 -20.61 -15.27
CA VAL A 65 6.37 -21.48 -14.09
C VAL A 65 5.06 -21.71 -13.34
N GLY A 66 3.94 -21.17 -13.85
CA GLY A 66 2.59 -21.40 -13.32
C GLY A 66 2.33 -20.78 -11.94
N VAL A 67 2.99 -19.67 -11.61
CA VAL A 67 2.78 -18.95 -10.35
C VAL A 67 1.90 -17.71 -10.56
N LYS A 68 1.28 -17.22 -9.49
CA LYS A 68 0.25 -16.17 -9.54
C LYS A 68 0.79 -14.85 -8.99
N SER A 69 0.33 -13.74 -9.55
CA SER A 69 0.63 -12.38 -9.10
C SER A 69 -0.51 -11.42 -9.42
N THR A 70 -0.56 -10.25 -8.77
CA THR A 70 -1.56 -9.21 -9.09
C THR A 70 -1.43 -8.72 -10.53
N ALA A 71 -0.21 -8.65 -11.08
CA ALA A 71 0.03 -8.31 -12.48
C ALA A 71 -0.65 -9.28 -13.46
N LEU A 72 -0.66 -10.58 -13.13
CA LEU A 72 -1.42 -11.59 -13.88
C LEU A 72 -2.92 -11.47 -13.67
N ARG A 73 -3.36 -11.14 -12.45
CA ARG A 73 -4.78 -11.01 -12.12
C ARG A 73 -5.44 -9.80 -12.76
N PHE A 74 -4.78 -8.65 -12.74
CA PHE A 74 -5.34 -7.39 -13.21
C PHE A 74 -5.24 -7.24 -14.73
N GLY A 75 -4.24 -7.87 -15.35
CA GLY A 75 -4.12 -7.89 -16.81
C GLY A 75 -4.07 -6.46 -17.37
N ASP A 76 -5.02 -6.16 -18.26
CA ASP A 76 -5.12 -4.84 -18.90
C ASP A 76 -5.70 -3.77 -17.97
N SER A 77 -6.44 -4.17 -16.93
CA SER A 77 -7.04 -3.27 -15.94
C SER A 77 -6.07 -2.83 -14.83
N THR A 78 -4.78 -3.11 -14.98
CA THR A 78 -3.77 -2.79 -13.96
C THR A 78 -3.83 -1.32 -13.58
N LYS A 79 -3.90 -0.41 -14.55
CA LYS A 79 -3.84 1.04 -14.27
C LYS A 79 -4.98 1.46 -13.34
N GLU A 80 -6.21 1.02 -13.61
CA GLU A 80 -7.38 1.34 -12.78
C GLU A 80 -7.22 0.81 -11.35
N TRP A 81 -6.71 -0.42 -11.19
CA TRP A 81 -6.43 -0.99 -9.86
C TRP A 81 -5.34 -0.22 -9.12
N LEU A 82 -4.23 0.13 -9.79
CA LEU A 82 -3.14 0.89 -9.18
C LEU A 82 -3.59 2.30 -8.78
N THR A 83 -4.35 2.98 -9.63
CA THR A 83 -4.94 4.29 -9.30
C THR A 83 -5.85 4.16 -8.08
N GLY A 84 -6.70 3.13 -8.01
CA GLY A 84 -7.55 2.86 -6.84
C GLY A 84 -6.75 2.65 -5.55
N PHE A 85 -5.69 1.83 -5.59
CA PHE A 85 -4.82 1.64 -4.43
C PHE A 85 -4.03 2.89 -4.06
N GLY A 86 -3.58 3.65 -5.04
CA GLY A 86 -2.90 4.93 -4.81
C GLY A 86 -3.81 5.93 -4.11
N ILE A 87 -5.05 6.11 -4.60
CA ILE A 87 -6.05 6.97 -3.96
C ILE A 87 -6.35 6.50 -2.54
N ALA A 88 -6.52 5.19 -2.32
CA ALA A 88 -6.73 4.63 -0.99
C ALA A 88 -5.53 4.88 -0.06
N SER A 89 -4.31 4.78 -0.59
CA SER A 89 -3.07 5.05 0.15
C SER A 89 -2.99 6.51 0.59
N LEU A 90 -3.20 7.45 -0.32
CA LEU A 90 -3.21 8.89 0.01
C LEU A 90 -4.33 9.25 0.99
N SER A 91 -5.52 8.65 0.81
CA SER A 91 -6.66 8.90 1.70
C SER A 91 -6.36 8.41 3.13
N GLY A 92 -5.72 7.25 3.27
CA GLY A 92 -5.29 6.73 4.57
C GLY A 92 -4.21 7.60 5.23
N LEU A 93 -3.25 8.12 4.46
CA LEU A 93 -2.27 9.10 4.97
C LEU A 93 -2.97 10.38 5.43
N ALA A 94 -3.82 10.97 4.58
CA ALA A 94 -4.55 12.19 4.91
C ALA A 94 -5.38 12.02 6.19
N LEU A 95 -6.13 10.91 6.30
CA LEU A 95 -6.96 10.62 7.47
C LEU A 95 -6.12 10.42 8.74
N SER A 96 -5.02 9.66 8.66
CA SER A 96 -4.11 9.50 9.80
C SER A 96 -3.49 10.83 10.23
N GLY A 97 -3.07 11.67 9.27
CA GLY A 97 -2.53 12.99 9.55
C GLY A 97 -3.54 13.94 10.17
N LEU A 98 -4.80 13.90 9.73
CA LEU A 98 -5.90 14.66 10.34
C LEU A 98 -6.15 14.21 11.79
N ASN A 99 -6.22 12.90 12.03
CA ASN A 99 -6.43 12.34 13.37
C ASN A 99 -5.25 12.59 14.31
N ALA A 100 -4.04 12.77 13.77
CA ALA A 100 -2.83 13.11 14.50
C ALA A 100 -2.58 14.62 14.62
N GLU A 101 -3.52 15.46 14.16
CA GLU A 101 -3.44 16.94 14.19
C GLU A 101 -2.14 17.49 13.55
N LEU A 102 -1.70 16.89 12.44
CA LEU A 102 -0.47 17.33 11.76
C LEU A 102 -0.64 18.71 11.11
N GLY A 103 0.45 19.47 11.05
CA GLY A 103 0.44 20.82 10.47
C GLY A 103 0.45 20.84 8.94
N TRP A 104 0.22 22.03 8.36
CA TRP A 104 0.17 22.26 6.91
C TRP A 104 1.38 21.73 6.09
N PRO A 105 2.64 21.68 6.60
CA PRO A 105 3.74 21.14 5.81
C PRO A 105 3.56 19.67 5.42
N TYR A 106 2.91 18.88 6.30
CA TYR A 106 2.59 17.48 6.02
C TYR A 106 1.68 17.37 4.79
N TYR A 107 0.61 18.16 4.76
CA TYR A 107 -0.35 18.14 3.65
C TYR A 107 0.23 18.71 2.36
N ALA A 108 1.15 19.68 2.44
CA ALA A 108 1.87 20.16 1.26
C ALA A 108 2.72 19.06 0.63
N VAL A 109 3.48 18.31 1.44
CA VAL A 109 4.25 17.15 0.96
C VAL A 109 3.32 16.05 0.43
N LEU A 110 2.20 15.77 1.10
CA LEU A 110 1.22 14.79 0.65
C LEU A 110 0.60 15.18 -0.70
N GLY A 111 0.31 16.47 -0.92
CA GLY A 111 -0.17 17.00 -2.19
C GLY A 111 0.86 16.87 -3.30
N VAL A 112 2.14 17.18 -3.05
CA VAL A 112 3.23 16.94 -4.01
C VAL A 112 3.35 15.45 -4.32
N ALA A 113 3.29 14.61 -3.29
CA ALA A 113 3.32 13.17 -3.45
C ALA A 113 2.15 12.71 -4.34
N SER A 114 0.94 13.25 -4.21
CA SER A 114 -0.21 12.81 -5.03
C SER A 114 -0.05 13.00 -6.55
N GLY A 115 0.90 13.82 -7.01
CA GLY A 115 1.11 14.09 -8.43
C GLY A 115 1.65 12.92 -9.26
N HIS A 116 2.04 11.80 -8.63
CA HIS A 116 2.50 10.59 -9.33
C HIS A 116 1.38 9.60 -9.66
N ILE A 117 0.16 9.83 -9.18
CA ILE A 117 -1.02 8.99 -9.43
C ILE A 117 -1.74 9.47 -10.69
#